data_AF-A0A1I5WRP7-F1
#
_entry.id   AF-A0A1I5WRP7-F1
#
_cell.length_a   1.000
_cell.length_b   1.000
_cell.length_c   1.000
_cell.angle_alpha   90.00
_cell.angle_beta   90.00
_cell.angle_gamma   90.00
#
_symmetry.space_group_name_H-M   'P 1'
#
loop_
_entity.id
_entity.type
_entity.pdbx_description
1 polymer ?
#
loop_
_entity_poly.entity_id
_entity_poly.type
_entity_poly.pdbx_seq_one_letter_code
_entity_poly.pdbx_strand_id
1 'polypeptide(L)'
;MGELSVRSEDFRRWWADHNVTDKTSGRKVPHHPLVGELVLDYESLRPPDEPDQVLVAHTAAAGTPTETALRLLASWRTAPDPVTVERPSQPR
;
A
#
# COMPACT_ATOMS: atom_id res chain seq x y z
N MET A 1 -19.52 -0.98 -0.51
CA MET A 1 -19.42 -1.84 0.71
C MET A 1 -20.19 -3.15 0.60
N GLY A 2 -21.43 -3.17 0.10
CA GLY A 2 -22.25 -4.39 0.08
C GLY A 2 -21.69 -5.59 -0.71
N GLU A 3 -20.96 -5.36 -1.81
CA GLU A 3 -20.45 -6.45 -2.66
C GLU A 3 -19.37 -7.31 -1.97
N LEU A 4 -18.42 -6.69 -1.27
CA LEU A 4 -17.38 -7.39 -0.53
C LEU A 4 -17.96 -8.11 0.69
N SER A 5 -18.94 -7.52 1.38
CA SER A 5 -19.63 -8.19 2.49
C SER A 5 -20.38 -9.45 2.04
N VAL A 6 -20.94 -9.48 0.83
CA VAL A 6 -21.59 -10.69 0.29
C VAL A 6 -20.56 -11.75 -0.11
N ARG A 7 -19.44 -11.34 -0.72
CA ARG A 7 -18.47 -12.27 -1.34
C ARG A 7 -17.33 -12.73 -0.45
N SER A 8 -17.04 -12.03 0.66
CA SER A 8 -15.96 -12.38 1.58
C SER A 8 -16.48 -12.44 3.01
N GLU A 9 -16.49 -13.64 3.57
CA GLU A 9 -16.85 -13.87 4.98
C GLU A 9 -15.87 -13.16 5.92
N ASP A 10 -14.57 -13.20 5.62
CA ASP A 10 -13.54 -12.49 6.38
C ASP A 10 -13.74 -10.98 6.37
N PHE A 11 -14.00 -10.39 5.19
CA PHE A 11 -14.31 -8.97 5.10
C PHE A 11 -15.55 -8.63 5.91
N ARG A 12 -16.61 -9.45 5.82
CA ARG A 12 -17.84 -9.24 6.58
C ARG A 12 -17.59 -9.24 8.09
N ARG A 13 -16.77 -10.17 8.58
CA ARG A 13 -16.36 -10.25 9.99
C ARG A 13 -15.60 -9.00 10.41
N TRP A 14 -14.52 -8.65 9.73
CA TRP A 14 -13.71 -7.47 10.10
C TRP A 14 -14.46 -6.15 9.95
N TRP A 15 -15.37 -6.05 8.97
CA TRP A 15 -16.19 -4.87 8.74
C TRP A 15 -17.24 -4.68 9.85
N ALA A 16 -17.83 -5.77 10.37
CA ALA A 16 -18.76 -5.71 11.50
C ALA A 16 -18.11 -5.17 12.78
N ASP A 17 -16.81 -5.40 12.95
CA ASP A 17 -16.02 -4.91 14.09
C ASP A 17 -15.71 -3.40 14.00
N HIS A 18 -16.02 -2.73 12.88
CA HIS A 18 -15.84 -1.29 12.64
C HIS A 18 -14.44 -0.73 12.97
N ASN A 19 -13.42 -1.57 13.04
CA ASN A 19 -12.06 -1.17 13.40
C ASN A 19 -11.30 -0.55 12.21
N VAL A 20 -11.99 0.27 11.43
CA VAL A 20 -11.44 1.00 10.30
C VAL A 20 -11.00 2.37 10.82
N THR A 21 -9.71 2.51 11.05
CA THR A 21 -9.10 3.78 11.44
C THR A 21 -8.23 4.28 10.32
N ASP A 22 -8.36 5.57 10.01
CA ASP A 22 -7.39 6.26 9.16
C ASP A 22 -6.03 6.25 9.86
N LYS A 23 -5.10 5.45 9.34
CA LYS A 23 -3.73 5.41 9.83
C LYS A 23 -2.85 6.23 8.90
N THR A 24 -2.37 7.36 9.42
CA THR A 24 -1.44 8.26 8.73
C THR A 24 -0.02 7.69 8.66
N SER A 25 0.37 6.86 9.63
CA SER A 25 1.63 6.12 9.58
C SER A 25 1.55 4.82 10.39
N GLY A 26 2.57 3.98 10.27
CA GLY A 26 2.71 2.78 11.08
C GLY A 26 3.74 1.81 10.50
N ARG A 27 3.70 0.57 10.99
CA ARG A 27 4.57 -0.53 10.55
C ARG A 27 3.75 -1.72 10.07
N LYS A 28 4.18 -2.34 8.98
CA LYS A 28 3.62 -3.57 8.41
C LYS A 28 4.72 -4.60 8.30
N VAL A 29 4.37 -5.86 8.58
CA VAL A 29 5.29 -7.00 8.48
C VAL A 29 4.70 -8.08 7.57
N PRO A 30 4.52 -7.82 6.27
CA PRO A 30 4.06 -8.84 5.34
C PRO A 30 5.12 -9.93 5.12
N HIS A 31 4.64 -11.13 4.78
CA HIS A 31 5.47 -12.22 4.32
C HIS A 31 5.36 -12.34 2.79
N HIS A 32 6.42 -11.98 2.07
CA HIS A 32 6.50 -12.08 0.62
C HIS A 32 7.00 -13.47 0.20
N PRO A 33 6.36 -14.15 -0.76
CA PRO A 33 6.67 -15.55 -1.10
C PRO A 33 8.12 -15.79 -1.55
N LEU A 34 8.79 -14.77 -2.09
CA LEU A 34 10.12 -14.90 -2.67
C LEU A 34 11.26 -14.40 -1.77
N VAL A 35 10.98 -13.45 -0.89
CA VAL A 35 12.02 -12.80 -0.05
C VAL A 35 11.72 -12.93 1.45
N GLY A 36 10.64 -13.62 1.81
CA GLY A 36 10.22 -13.85 3.18
C GLY A 36 9.68 -12.58 3.83
N GLU A 37 10.02 -12.40 5.10
CA GLU A 37 9.53 -11.29 5.91
C GLU A 37 10.06 -9.94 5.42
N LEU A 38 9.17 -8.94 5.36
CA LEU A 38 9.52 -7.55 5.05
C LEU A 38 9.03 -6.66 6.20
N VAL A 39 9.95 -5.96 6.86
CA VAL A 39 9.60 -4.96 7.89
C VAL A 39 9.52 -3.59 7.25
N LEU A 40 8.30 -3.10 7.01
CA LEU A 40 8.03 -1.86 6.29
C LEU A 40 7.39 -0.83 7.19
N ASP A 41 7.98 0.34 7.28
CA ASP A 41 7.30 1.52 7.79
C ASP A 41 6.43 2.11 6.66
N TYR A 42 5.27 2.66 6.99
CA TYR A 42 4.41 3.31 5.99
C TYR A 42 3.94 4.68 6.45
N GLU A 43 3.71 5.55 5.47
CA GLU A 43 3.15 6.88 5.63
C GLU A 43 2.11 7.14 4.56
N SER A 44 0.97 7.70 4.95
CA SER A 44 -0.15 8.07 4.09
C SER A 44 -0.24 9.59 3.99
N LEU A 45 -0.09 10.12 2.78
CA LEU A 45 -0.09 11.56 2.49
C LEU A 45 -1.28 11.88 1.57
N ARG A 46 -2.10 12.85 1.97
CA ARG A 46 -3.20 13.38 1.15
C ARG A 46 -2.78 14.71 0.53
N PRO A 47 -2.75 14.84 -0.80
CA PRO A 47 -2.51 16.12 -1.44
C PRO A 47 -3.60 17.13 -1.06
N PRO A 48 -3.26 18.40 -0.73
CA PRO A 48 -4.26 19.42 -0.38
C PRO A 48 -5.29 19.67 -1.49
N ASP A 49 -4.83 19.64 -2.76
CA ASP A 49 -5.67 19.96 -3.93
C ASP A 49 -6.47 18.75 -4.45
N GLU A 50 -6.21 17.54 -3.92
CA GLU A 50 -6.85 16.29 -4.36
C GLU A 50 -7.21 15.41 -3.15
N PRO A 51 -8.25 15.77 -2.36
CA PRO A 51 -8.59 15.10 -1.09
C PRO A 51 -8.99 13.62 -1.25
N ASP A 52 -9.44 13.25 -2.45
CA ASP A 52 -9.83 11.88 -2.82
C ASP A 52 -8.61 10.99 -3.16
N GLN A 53 -7.40 11.58 -3.26
CA GLN A 53 -6.17 10.84 -3.48
C GLN A 53 -5.37 10.65 -2.19
N VAL A 54 -4.70 9.50 -2.10
CA VAL A 54 -3.77 9.19 -1.01
C VAL A 54 -2.52 8.54 -1.59
N LEU A 55 -1.36 9.15 -1.34
CA LEU A 55 -0.06 8.53 -1.58
C LEU A 55 0.32 7.73 -0.33
N VAL A 56 0.56 6.43 -0.48
CA VAL A 56 1.05 5.59 0.63
C VAL A 56 2.48 5.13 0.32
N ALA A 57 3.46 5.74 1.00
CA ALA A 57 4.85 5.35 0.91
C ALA A 57 5.12 4.17 1.87
N HIS A 58 5.83 3.14 1.40
CA HIS A 58 6.35 2.07 2.25
C HIS A 58 7.87 2.09 2.16
N THR A 59 8.55 2.14 3.31
CA THR A 59 10.01 2.28 3.39
C THR A 59 10.61 1.18 4.26
N ALA A 60 11.86 0.85 3.97
CA ALA A 60 12.68 -0.03 4.80
C ALA A 60 13.80 0.80 5.42
N ALA A 61 14.15 0.51 6.67
CA ALA A 61 15.30 1.15 7.30
C ALA A 61 16.60 0.77 6.57
N ALA A 62 17.52 1.73 6.46
CA ALA A 62 18.79 1.53 5.76
C ALA A 62 19.65 0.46 6.46
N GLY A 63 20.37 -0.33 5.66
CA GLY A 63 21.22 -1.44 6.10
C GLY A 63 20.45 -2.68 6.56
N THR A 64 19.11 -2.71 6.44
CA THR A 64 18.32 -3.86 6.88
C THR A 64 18.18 -4.95 5.80
N PRO A 65 17.87 -6.20 6.19
CA PRO A 65 17.52 -7.24 5.24
C PRO A 65 16.33 -6.85 4.35
N THR A 66 15.34 -6.14 4.90
CA THR A 66 14.21 -5.62 4.13
C THR A 66 14.66 -4.69 3.01
N GLU A 67 15.62 -3.80 3.25
CA GLU A 67 16.15 -2.92 2.20
C GLU A 67 16.76 -3.74 1.06
N THR A 68 17.55 -4.76 1.38
CA THR A 68 18.18 -5.63 0.39
C THR A 68 17.14 -6.44 -0.38
N ALA A 69 16.13 -6.97 0.31
CA ALA A 69 15.01 -7.68 -0.29
C ALA A 69 14.21 -6.79 -1.25
N LEU A 70 13.92 -5.53 -0.90
CA LEU A 70 13.25 -4.58 -1.79
C LEU A 70 14.09 -4.27 -3.03
N ARG A 71 15.41 -4.10 -2.89
CA ARG A 71 16.31 -3.91 -4.04
C ARG A 71 16.32 -5.13 -4.96
N LEU A 72 16.28 -6.33 -4.41
CA LEU A 72 16.18 -7.58 -5.18
C LEU A 72 14.83 -7.66 -5.92
N LEU A 73 13.71 -7.38 -5.26
CA LEU A 73 12.40 -7.37 -5.92
C LEU A 73 12.33 -6.32 -7.04
N ALA A 74 12.95 -5.15 -6.84
CA ALA A 74 13.01 -4.11 -7.87
C ALA A 74 13.81 -4.54 -9.11
N SER A 75 14.86 -5.35 -8.94
CA SER A 75 15.68 -5.82 -10.06
C SER A 75 15.03 -6.94 -10.88
N TRP A 76 14.02 -7.62 -10.33
CA TRP A 76 13.29 -8.70 -11.02
C TRP A 76 12.26 -8.19 -12.03
N ARG A 77 11.98 -6.89 -12.04
CA ARG A 77 11.02 -6.31 -12.97
C ARG A 77 11.68 -6.04 -14.32
N THR A 78 11.33 -6.84 -15.34
CA THR A 78 11.65 -6.57 -16.75
C THR A 78 10.85 -5.36 -17.22
N ALA A 79 11.54 -4.23 -17.45
CA ALA A 79 11.02 -2.91 -17.86
C ALA A 79 9.82 -2.37 -17.05
N PRO A 80 9.85 -1.11 -16.59
CA PRO A 80 8.65 -0.52 -16.00
C PRO A 80 7.55 -0.47 -17.05
N ASP A 81 6.42 -1.13 -16.81
CA ASP A 81 5.16 -0.66 -17.38
C ASP A 81 5.04 0.81 -17.00
N PRO A 82 4.79 1.73 -17.96
CA PRO A 82 4.56 3.12 -17.62
C PRO A 82 3.42 3.16 -16.62
N VAL A 83 3.73 3.56 -15.39
CA VAL A 83 2.71 3.94 -14.41
C VAL A 83 2.05 5.17 -15.01
N THR A 84 0.95 4.97 -15.75
CA THR A 84 0.07 6.05 -16.16
C THR A 84 -0.52 6.62 -14.88
N VAL A 85 0.14 7.64 -14.34
CA VAL A 85 -0.49 8.56 -13.40
C VAL A 85 -1.53 9.30 -14.24
N GLU A 86 -2.77 8.78 -14.27
CA GLU A 86 -3.89 9.53 -14.84
C GLU A 86 -4.02 10.81 -14.01
N ARG A 87 -3.50 11.92 -14.56
CA ARG A 87 -3.77 13.25 -14.04
C ARG A 87 -5.28 13.47 -14.15
N PRO A 88 -6.00 13.73 -13.05
CA PRO A 88 -7.41 14.06 -13.15
C PRO A 88 -7.57 15.27 -14.07
N SER A 89 -8.52 15.15 -15.01
CA SER A 89 -8.84 16.19 -15.98
C SER A 89 -9.38 17.40 -15.23
N GLN A 90 -8.63 18.51 -15.22
CA GLN A 90 -9.10 19.75 -14.62
C GLN A 90 -10.30 20.30 -15.41
N PRO A 91 -11.47 20.51 -14.79
CA PRO A 91 -12.53 21.31 -15.40
C PRO A 91 -12.15 22.80 -15.35
N ARG A 92 -12.47 23.50 -16.44
CA ARG A 92 -12.16 24.91 -16.72
C ARG A 92 -13.03 25.89 -15.93
#